data_AF-A0A496A6E8-F1
#
_entry.id   AF-A0A496A6E8-F1
#
_cell.length_a   1.000
_cell.length_b   1.000
_cell.length_c   1.000
_cell.angle_alpha   90.00
_cell.angle_beta   90.00
_cell.angle_gamma   90.00
#
_symmetry.space_group_name_H-M   'P 1'
#
loop_
_entity.id
_entity.type
_entity.pdbx_description
1 polymer ?
#
loop_
_entity_poly.entity_id
_entity_poly.type
_entity_poly.pdbx_seq_one_letter_code
_entity_poly.pdbx_strand_id
1 'polypeptide(L)'
;MNVSVQNGKWKRYAVKGLTVLLILTICLAILQWFIIKELFSFGADMVKDALLRQAPEGVDRYDIETTFDRVKTVGMQLPFSFLTGKISLRKIKAVGSYAIAANDDQVWDAEEINTLLRMMNASVGVKGGPE
;
A
#
# COMPACT_ATOMS: atom_id res chain seq x y z
N MET A 1 -49.87 -13.48 28.96
CA MET A 1 -48.54 -12.82 28.95
C MET A 1 -48.36 -12.20 27.56
N ASN A 2 -48.30 -10.87 27.47
CA ASN A 2 -48.56 -10.13 26.23
C ASN A 2 -47.43 -10.30 25.19
N VAL A 3 -47.71 -10.98 24.08
CA VAL A 3 -46.76 -11.29 22.97
C VAL A 3 -46.09 -10.02 22.43
N SER A 4 -46.78 -8.87 22.50
CA SER A 4 -46.27 -7.55 22.12
C SER A 4 -45.09 -7.05 22.97
N VAL A 5 -45.09 -7.30 24.27
CA VAL A 5 -44.02 -6.89 25.20
C VAL A 5 -42.77 -7.75 25.01
N GLN A 6 -42.95 -9.04 24.70
CA GLN A 6 -41.87 -10.00 24.47
C GLN A 6 -41.14 -9.71 23.14
N ASN A 7 -41.88 -9.35 22.08
CA ASN A 7 -41.32 -8.91 20.80
C ASN A 7 -40.53 -7.59 20.90
N GLY A 8 -40.98 -6.64 21.72
CA GLY A 8 -40.27 -5.36 21.93
C GLY A 8 -38.92 -5.53 22.64
N LYS A 9 -38.81 -6.47 23.60
CA LYS A 9 -37.55 -6.77 24.29
C LYS A 9 -36.54 -7.45 23.36
N TRP A 10 -36.98 -8.44 22.58
CA TRP A 10 -36.13 -9.14 21.60
C TRP A 10 -35.54 -8.20 20.54
N LYS A 11 -36.34 -7.28 20.00
CA LYS A 11 -35.85 -6.25 19.07
C LYS A 11 -34.76 -5.37 19.70
N ARG A 12 -34.90 -5.00 20.98
CA ARG A 12 -33.88 -4.20 21.69
C ARG A 12 -32.57 -4.96 21.90
N TYR A 13 -32.62 -6.26 22.24
CA TYR A 13 -31.41 -7.07 22.37
C TYR A 13 -30.73 -7.30 21.02
N ALA A 14 -31.51 -7.54 19.96
CA ALA A 14 -30.99 -7.67 18.59
C ALA A 14 -30.30 -6.38 18.13
N VAL A 15 -30.92 -5.21 18.36
CA VAL A 15 -30.31 -3.91 18.04
C VAL A 15 -29.03 -3.68 18.83
N LYS A 16 -29.02 -3.95 20.15
CA LYS A 16 -27.80 -3.83 20.96
C LYS A 16 -26.68 -4.75 20.48
N GLY A 17 -27.01 -6.00 20.15
CA GLY A 17 -26.07 -6.96 19.58
C GLY A 17 -25.49 -6.47 18.25
N LEU A 18 -26.36 -6.01 17.34
CA LEU A 18 -25.97 -5.40 16.06
C LEU A 18 -25.08 -4.17 16.26
N THR A 19 -25.39 -3.30 17.21
CA THR A 19 -24.57 -2.11 17.50
C THR A 19 -23.18 -2.49 17.99
N VAL A 20 -23.07 -3.45 18.92
CA VAL A 20 -21.76 -3.92 19.41
C VAL A 20 -20.97 -4.56 18.27
N LEU A 21 -21.61 -5.36 17.43
CA LEU A 21 -20.98 -6.03 16.30
C LEU A 21 -20.52 -5.03 15.24
N LEU A 22 -21.31 -3.98 14.99
CA LEU A 22 -20.93 -2.87 14.11
C LEU A 22 -19.67 -2.15 14.65
N ILE A 23 -19.66 -1.80 15.94
CA ILE A 23 -18.51 -1.13 16.57
C ILE A 23 -17.26 -2.01 16.46
N LEU A 24 -17.37 -3.30 16.78
CA LEU A 24 -16.25 -4.24 16.66
C LEU A 24 -15.73 -4.32 15.23
N THR A 25 -16.62 -4.38 14.24
CA THR A 25 -16.23 -4.43 12.83
C THR A 25 -15.51 -3.16 12.40
N ILE A 26 -15.96 -1.99 12.86
CA ILE A 26 -15.30 -0.70 12.60
C ILE A 26 -13.90 -0.67 13.25
N CYS A 27 -13.77 -1.10 14.51
CA CYS A 27 -12.48 -1.17 15.19
C CYS A 27 -11.50 -2.10 14.46
N LEU A 28 -11.97 -3.28 14.04
CA LEU A 28 -11.15 -4.22 13.26
C LEU A 28 -10.74 -3.63 11.91
N ALA A 29 -11.63 -2.92 11.22
CA ALA A 29 -11.32 -2.28 9.95
C ALA A 29 -10.24 -1.20 10.11
N ILE A 30 -10.32 -0.38 11.17
CA ILE A 30 -9.30 0.63 11.49
C ILE A 30 -7.95 -0.04 11.81
N LEU A 31 -7.97 -1.13 12.56
CA LEU A 31 -6.76 -1.87 12.91
C LEU A 31 -6.11 -2.52 11.69
N GLN A 32 -6.89 -3.16 10.81
CA GLN A 32 -6.40 -3.69 9.53
C GLN A 32 -5.82 -2.59 8.65
N TRP A 33 -6.49 -1.43 8.59
CA TRP A 33 -6.01 -0.27 7.85
C TRP A 33 -4.64 0.21 8.34
N PHE A 34 -4.47 0.30 9.67
CA PHE A 34 -3.19 0.67 10.27
C PHE A 34 -2.09 -0.34 9.94
N ILE A 35 -2.37 -1.64 10.06
CA ILE A 35 -1.42 -2.70 9.73
C ILE A 35 -0.99 -2.62 8.25
N ILE A 36 -1.93 -2.42 7.32
CA ILE A 36 -1.61 -2.33 5.89
C ILE A 36 -0.70 -1.13 5.62
N LYS A 37 -0.98 0.03 6.24
CA LYS A 37 -0.12 1.22 6.10
C LYS A 37 1.28 0.97 6.62
N GLU A 38 1.41 0.37 7.79
CA GLU A 38 2.69 0.13 8.43
C GLU A 38 3.52 -0.87 7.63
N LEU A 39 2.91 -2.00 7.21
CA LEU A 39 3.58 -3.01 6.39
C LEU A 39 4.01 -2.46 5.03
N PHE A 40 3.18 -1.61 4.41
CA PHE A 40 3.52 -0.96 3.15
C PHE A 40 4.69 0.02 3.32
N SER A 41 4.67 0.84 4.37
CA SER A 41 5.78 1.74 4.69
C SER A 41 7.07 0.96 4.94
N PHE A 42 7.02 -0.05 5.79
CA PHE A 42 8.16 -0.88 6.13
C PHE A 42 8.76 -1.58 4.91
N GLY A 43 7.92 -2.19 4.07
CA GLY A 43 8.39 -2.83 2.84
C GLY A 43 9.02 -1.85 1.85
N ALA A 44 8.43 -0.67 1.69
CA ALA A 44 9.00 0.39 0.85
C ALA A 44 10.34 0.88 1.38
N ASP A 45 10.45 1.10 2.69
CA ASP A 45 11.67 1.58 3.34
C ASP A 45 12.79 0.50 3.27
N MET A 46 12.47 -0.78 3.45
CA MET A 46 13.44 -1.88 3.29
C MET A 46 14.03 -1.95 1.88
N VAL A 47 13.19 -1.85 0.84
CA VAL A 47 13.67 -1.89 -0.55
C VAL A 47 14.49 -0.63 -0.86
N LYS A 48 14.04 0.54 -0.42
CA LYS A 48 14.80 1.80 -0.53
C LYS A 48 16.19 1.66 0.07
N ASP A 49 16.29 1.14 1.29
CA ASP A 49 17.58 0.93 1.98
C ASP A 49 18.48 -0.07 1.25
N ALA A 50 17.91 -1.17 0.75
CA ALA A 50 18.67 -2.16 -0.02
C ALA A 50 19.28 -1.53 -1.29
N LEU A 51 18.48 -0.76 -2.03
CA LEU A 51 18.90 -0.08 -3.26
C LEU A 51 19.93 1.01 -2.97
N LEU A 52 19.77 1.81 -1.92
CA LEU A 52 20.73 2.85 -1.55
C LEU A 52 22.09 2.29 -1.11
N ARG A 53 22.11 1.12 -0.47
CA ARG A 53 23.34 0.45 -0.05
C ARG A 53 24.12 -0.14 -1.22
N GLN A 54 23.42 -0.65 -2.23
CA GLN A 54 24.04 -1.25 -3.40
C GLN A 54 24.31 -0.26 -4.53
N ALA A 55 23.62 0.90 -4.54
CA ALA A 55 23.60 1.92 -5.58
C ALA A 55 24.89 1.95 -6.43
N PRO A 56 24.89 1.22 -7.57
CA PRO A 56 26.04 1.12 -8.46
C PRO A 56 26.26 2.44 -9.21
N GLU A 57 27.47 2.64 -9.75
CA GLU A 57 27.77 3.80 -10.57
C GLU A 57 26.78 3.89 -11.75
N GLY A 58 26.10 5.03 -11.90
CA GLY A 58 25.06 5.24 -12.92
C GLY A 58 23.62 5.33 -12.39
N VAL A 59 23.40 5.19 -11.07
CA VAL A 59 22.10 5.45 -10.44
C VAL A 59 22.22 6.59 -9.43
N ASP A 60 21.42 7.65 -9.60
CA ASP A 60 21.37 8.73 -8.63
C ASP A 60 20.59 8.29 -7.38
N ARG A 61 21.24 8.38 -6.22
CA ARG A 61 20.61 8.11 -4.91
C ARG A 61 19.40 9.02 -4.68
N TYR A 62 19.46 10.25 -5.18
CA TYR A 62 18.34 11.19 -5.11
C TYR A 62 17.10 10.69 -5.87
N ASP A 63 17.29 10.05 -7.02
CA ASP A 63 16.18 9.50 -7.80
C ASP A 63 15.53 8.29 -7.13
N ILE A 64 16.34 7.48 -6.42
CA ILE A 64 15.82 6.41 -5.56
C ILE A 64 14.96 7.03 -4.45
N GLU A 65 15.50 7.97 -3.68
CA GLU A 65 14.79 8.57 -2.56
C GLU A 65 13.47 9.23 -2.97
N THR A 66 13.53 10.09 -3.99
CA THR A 66 12.35 10.83 -4.46
C THR A 66 11.29 9.92 -5.05
N THR A 67 11.66 8.86 -5.76
CA THR A 67 10.70 7.90 -6.31
C THR A 67 10.00 7.13 -5.20
N PHE A 68 10.73 6.64 -4.20
CA PHE A 68 10.14 5.93 -3.06
C PHE A 68 9.24 6.84 -2.22
N ASP A 69 9.65 8.08 -1.96
CA ASP A 69 8.84 9.03 -1.18
C ASP A 69 7.53 9.39 -1.89
N ARG A 70 7.55 9.52 -3.23
CA ARG A 70 6.34 9.70 -4.04
C ARG A 70 5.41 8.49 -3.94
N VAL A 71 5.94 7.28 -4.11
CA VAL A 71 5.17 6.04 -4.01
C VAL A 71 4.56 5.88 -2.61
N LYS A 72 5.33 6.16 -1.56
CA LYS A 72 4.88 6.16 -0.17
C LYS A 72 3.73 7.15 0.04
N THR A 73 3.89 8.38 -0.43
CA THR A 73 2.88 9.44 -0.31
C THR A 73 1.57 9.04 -0.99
N VAL A 74 1.62 8.51 -2.20
CA VAL A 74 0.41 8.09 -2.95
C VAL A 74 -0.19 6.80 -2.35
N GLY A 75 0.64 5.87 -1.87
CA GLY A 75 0.20 4.64 -1.20
C GLY A 75 -0.50 4.91 0.14
N MET A 76 -0.03 5.89 0.92
CA MET A 76 -0.68 6.32 2.17
C MET A 76 -2.08 6.91 1.97
N GLN A 77 -2.42 7.33 0.74
CA GLN A 77 -3.72 7.85 0.32
C GLN A 77 -4.67 6.77 -0.22
N LEU A 78 -4.31 5.48 -0.17
CA LEU A 78 -5.27 4.42 -0.44
C LEU A 78 -6.49 4.55 0.52
N PRO A 79 -7.66 3.97 0.19
CA PRO A 79 -8.03 3.48 -1.14
C PRO A 79 -8.34 4.61 -2.12
N PHE A 80 -8.37 5.87 -1.69
CA PHE A 80 -8.77 7.01 -2.52
C PHE A 80 -7.84 7.23 -3.72
N SER A 81 -6.53 7.06 -3.58
CA SER A 81 -5.60 7.14 -4.71
C SER A 81 -5.86 6.07 -5.77
N PHE A 82 -6.37 4.90 -5.39
CA PHE A 82 -6.79 3.86 -6.33
C PHE A 82 -8.11 4.20 -7.01
N LEU A 83 -9.11 4.62 -6.22
CA LEU A 83 -10.42 5.02 -6.75
C LEU A 83 -10.34 6.23 -7.69
N THR A 84 -9.42 7.14 -7.44
CA THR A 84 -9.16 8.33 -8.28
C THR A 84 -8.19 8.06 -9.44
N GLY A 85 -7.72 6.82 -9.60
CA GLY A 85 -6.80 6.42 -10.68
C GLY A 85 -5.38 6.99 -10.56
N LYS A 86 -5.05 7.66 -9.44
CA LYS A 86 -3.69 8.16 -9.16
C LYS A 86 -2.69 7.03 -8.93
N ILE A 87 -3.16 5.87 -8.49
CA ILE A 87 -2.35 4.67 -8.36
C ILE A 87 -2.99 3.49 -9.09
N SER A 88 -2.17 2.70 -9.77
CA SER A 88 -2.62 1.49 -10.45
C SER A 88 -2.12 0.26 -9.73
N LEU A 89 -3.01 -0.47 -9.04
CA LEU A 89 -2.68 -1.73 -8.37
C LEU A 89 -2.07 -2.77 -9.32
N ARG A 90 -2.52 -2.79 -10.59
CA ARG A 90 -1.94 -3.66 -11.62
C ARG A 90 -0.46 -3.34 -11.85
N LYS A 91 -0.11 -2.05 -11.92
CA LYS A 91 1.28 -1.61 -12.09
C LYS A 91 2.11 -1.83 -10.83
N ILE A 92 1.56 -1.60 -9.63
CA ILE A 92 2.24 -1.94 -8.37
C ILE A 92 2.55 -3.44 -8.31
N LYS A 93 1.61 -4.29 -8.69
CA LYS A 93 1.84 -5.75 -8.75
C LYS A 93 2.99 -6.08 -9.72
N ALA A 94 3.01 -5.43 -10.89
CA ALA A 94 4.09 -5.61 -11.86
C ALA A 94 5.45 -5.16 -11.31
N VAL A 95 5.50 -4.00 -10.62
CA VAL A 95 6.69 -3.52 -9.90
C VAL A 95 7.18 -4.55 -8.89
N GLY A 96 6.28 -5.07 -8.04
CA GLY A 96 6.65 -6.07 -7.03
C GLY A 96 7.13 -7.38 -7.64
N SER A 97 6.50 -7.82 -8.74
CA SER A 97 6.91 -9.04 -9.45
C SER A 97 8.28 -8.86 -10.11
N TYR A 98 8.52 -7.69 -10.70
CA TYR A 98 9.82 -7.34 -11.25
C TYR A 98 10.90 -7.29 -10.16
N ALA A 99 10.62 -6.64 -9.02
CA ALA A 99 11.59 -6.53 -7.95
C ALA A 99 12.00 -7.88 -7.36
N ILE A 100 11.06 -8.84 -7.25
CA ILE A 100 11.36 -10.19 -6.82
C ILE A 100 12.24 -10.92 -7.84
N ALA A 101 11.96 -10.74 -9.13
CA ALA A 101 12.71 -11.40 -10.20
C ALA A 101 14.12 -10.79 -10.39
N ALA A 102 14.25 -9.47 -10.32
CA ALA A 102 15.53 -8.77 -10.43
C ALA A 102 16.44 -9.06 -9.23
N ASN A 103 15.88 -9.29 -8.04
CA ASN A 103 16.65 -9.64 -6.85
C ASN A 103 16.94 -11.15 -6.72
N ASP A 104 16.76 -11.96 -7.76
CA ASP A 104 16.93 -13.43 -7.67
C ASP A 104 18.40 -13.81 -7.39
N ASP A 105 19.35 -13.06 -7.97
CA ASP A 105 20.79 -13.20 -7.73
C ASP A 105 21.31 -12.36 -6.55
N GLN A 106 20.41 -11.63 -5.87
CA GLN A 106 20.66 -10.73 -4.73
C GLN A 106 21.57 -9.52 -5.03
N VAL A 107 21.85 -9.22 -6.29
CA VAL A 107 22.69 -8.10 -6.71
C VAL A 107 21.91 -7.23 -7.67
N TRP A 108 21.79 -5.93 -7.37
CA TRP A 108 21.10 -5.00 -8.24
C TRP A 108 22.07 -4.30 -9.19
N ASP A 109 21.86 -4.45 -10.50
CA ASP A 109 22.57 -3.66 -11.48
C ASP A 109 21.92 -2.27 -11.71
N ALA A 110 22.65 -1.36 -12.36
CA ALA A 110 22.16 0.00 -12.59
C ALA A 110 20.92 0.05 -13.51
N GLU A 111 20.82 -0.86 -14.48
CA GLU A 111 19.70 -0.91 -15.43
C GLU A 111 18.44 -1.41 -14.75
N GLU A 112 18.56 -2.39 -13.86
CA GLU A 112 17.48 -2.97 -13.08
C GLU A 112 16.91 -1.96 -12.09
N ILE A 113 17.76 -1.20 -11.40
CA ILE A 113 17.32 -0.15 -10.48
C ILE A 113 16.59 0.93 -11.26
N ASN A 114 17.17 1.43 -12.35
CA ASN A 114 16.53 2.45 -13.18
C ASN A 114 15.19 1.99 -13.76
N THR A 115 15.11 0.72 -14.19
CA THR A 115 13.87 0.10 -14.65
C THR A 115 12.83 0.02 -13.53
N LEU A 116 13.24 -0.40 -12.33
CA LEU A 116 12.38 -0.44 -11.16
C LEU A 116 11.83 0.96 -10.81
N LEU A 117 12.68 1.98 -10.76
CA LEU A 117 12.28 3.36 -10.48
C LEU A 117 11.31 3.90 -11.53
N ARG A 118 11.52 3.59 -12.81
CA ARG A 118 10.61 3.96 -13.90
C ARG A 118 9.25 3.29 -13.75
N MET A 119 9.22 1.99 -13.43
CA MET A 119 7.97 1.25 -13.20
C MET A 119 7.23 1.79 -11.96
N MET A 120 7.97 2.12 -10.89
CA MET A 120 7.43 2.74 -9.68
C MET A 120 6.78 4.09 -9.97
N ASN A 121 7.48 4.99 -10.67
CA ASN A 121 6.91 6.28 -11.09
C ASN A 121 5.65 6.09 -11.96
N ALA A 122 5.70 5.16 -12.92
CA ALA A 122 4.55 4.84 -13.78
C ALA A 122 3.36 4.27 -13.00
N SER A 123 3.59 3.63 -11.86
CA SER A 123 2.55 3.07 -10.99
C SER A 123 1.74 4.15 -10.25
N VAL A 124 2.35 5.32 -10.02
CA VAL A 124 1.75 6.50 -9.37
C VAL A 124 1.41 7.64 -10.34
N GLY A 125 1.34 7.34 -11.64
CA GLY A 125 0.92 8.31 -12.67
C GLY A 125 1.97 9.37 -13.01
N VAL A 126 3.19 9.25 -12.48
CA VAL A 126 4.33 10.07 -12.90
C VAL A 126 4.85 9.50 -14.22
N LYS A 127 4.62 10.23 -15.31
CA LYS A 127 5.34 9.96 -16.57
C LYS A 127 6.78 10.40 -16.33
N GLY A 128 7.73 9.48 -16.47
CA GLY A 128 9.16 9.80 -16.37
C GLY A 128 9.47 11.04 -17.19
N GLY A 129 10.24 11.96 -16.60
CA GLY A 129 10.82 13.08 -17.34
C GLY A 129 11.67 12.56 -18.51
N PRO A 130 11.83 13.36 -19.57
CA PRO A 130 12.60 12.95 -20.74
C PRO A 130 14.06 12.68 -20.35
N GLU A 131 14.62 11.72 -21.08
CA GLU A 131 16.03 11.35 -21.18
C GLU A 131 16.98 12.57 -21.22
#